data_AF-I0H1W0-F1
#
_entry.id   AF-I0H1W0-F1
#
_cell.length_a   1.000
_cell.length_b   1.000
_cell.length_c   1.000
_cell.angle_alpha   90.00
_cell.angle_beta   90.00
_cell.angle_gamma   90.00
#
_symmetry.space_group_name_H-M   'P 1'
#
loop_
_entity.id
_entity.type
_entity.pdbx_description
1 polymer ?
#
loop_
_entity_poly.entity_id
_entity_poly.type
_entity_poly.pdbx_seq_one_letter_code
_entity_poly.pdbx_strand_id
1 'polypeptide(L)'
;MAFGPLELMVLSFPADQLTAGVRATLNRLTTAGEMRIVDVLVVRTDAAGGACAVELSELPGLHGDRVRLARLATGLITESDIDEVAAMVDDQTDALAVLLEHHWVRDLAGPIAASRGNIVALTHIPGAPGHGRILTGTTI
;
A
#
# COMPACT_ATOMS: atom_id res chain seq x y z
N MET A 1 -17.29 -4.71 -9.29
CA MET A 1 -16.59 -3.63 -10.03
C MET A 1 -15.26 -4.18 -10.49
N ALA A 2 -14.82 -3.92 -11.72
CA ALA A 2 -13.47 -4.31 -12.16
C ALA A 2 -12.50 -3.18 -11.81
N PHE A 3 -11.52 -3.46 -10.95
CA PHE A 3 -10.40 -2.55 -10.70
C PHE A 3 -9.46 -2.57 -11.91
N GLY A 4 -8.79 -1.45 -12.16
CA GLY A 4 -7.57 -1.44 -12.95
C GLY A 4 -6.45 -2.22 -12.25
N PRO A 5 -5.24 -2.25 -12.82
CA PRO A 5 -4.09 -2.86 -12.16
C PRO A 5 -3.89 -2.29 -10.75
N LEU A 6 -3.69 -3.20 -9.80
CA LEU A 6 -3.46 -2.88 -8.40
C LEU A 6 -1.97 -3.05 -8.06
N GLU A 7 -1.47 -2.17 -7.20
CA GLU A 7 -0.13 -2.23 -6.63
C GLU A 7 -0.23 -2.19 -5.10
N LEU A 8 0.44 -3.13 -4.43
CA LEU A 8 0.61 -3.11 -2.98
C LEU A 8 1.92 -2.37 -2.64
N MET A 9 1.79 -1.24 -1.96
CA MET A 9 2.91 -0.44 -1.47
C MET A 9 3.02 -0.60 0.04
N VAL A 10 4.18 -1.05 0.51
CA VAL A 10 4.49 -1.23 1.95
C VAL A 10 5.52 -0.19 2.36
N LEU A 11 5.20 0.58 3.41
CA LEU A 11 6.03 1.68 3.90
C LEU A 11 6.26 1.50 5.40
N SER A 12 7.50 1.28 5.83
CA SER A 12 7.83 1.22 7.25
C SER A 12 8.13 2.60 7.83
N PHE A 13 7.74 2.81 9.08
CA PHE A 13 8.05 4.02 9.83
C PHE A 13 8.60 3.64 11.22
N PRO A 14 9.56 4.42 11.76
CA PRO A 14 9.82 4.40 13.20
C PRO A 14 8.53 4.67 13.98
N ALA A 15 8.35 4.00 15.12
CA ALA A 15 7.10 4.03 15.88
C ALA A 15 6.66 5.46 16.28
N ASP A 16 7.60 6.34 16.62
CA ASP A 16 7.35 7.74 16.97
C ASP A 16 6.95 8.60 15.76
N GLN A 17 7.26 8.15 14.55
CA GLN A 17 7.01 8.86 13.30
C GLN A 17 5.82 8.31 12.51
N LEU A 18 5.24 7.17 12.92
CA LEU A 18 4.17 6.47 12.19
C LEU A 18 3.01 7.40 11.82
N THR A 19 2.36 8.03 12.79
CA THR A 19 1.18 8.87 12.54
C THR A 19 1.48 10.02 11.58
N ALA A 20 2.66 10.64 11.70
CA ALA A 20 3.06 11.72 10.81
C ALA A 20 3.32 11.22 9.38
N GLY A 21 4.00 10.07 9.25
CA GLY A 21 4.28 9.40 7.99
C GLY A 21 3.02 8.96 7.26
N VAL A 22 2.10 8.31 7.96
CA VAL A 22 0.79 7.88 7.43
C VAL A 22 0.01 9.08 6.90
N ARG A 23 -0.13 10.14 7.71
CA ARG A 23 -0.85 11.35 7.30
C ARG A 23 -0.23 12.00 6.05
N ALA A 24 1.09 12.13 6.01
CA ALA A 24 1.79 12.69 4.86
C ALA A 24 1.56 11.86 3.58
N THR A 25 1.64 10.52 3.72
CA THR A 25 1.44 9.57 2.63
C THR A 25 0.02 9.65 2.07
N LEU A 26 -1.01 9.59 2.91
CA LEU A 26 -2.41 9.66 2.47
C LEU A 26 -2.72 10.99 1.78
N ASN A 27 -2.21 12.11 2.30
CA ASN A 27 -2.38 13.43 1.67
C ASN A 27 -1.72 13.49 0.28
N ARG A 28 -0.51 12.94 0.17
CA ARG A 28 0.21 12.89 -1.11
C ARG A 28 -0.52 12.04 -2.14
N LEU A 29 -0.92 10.84 -1.76
CA LEU A 29 -1.61 9.90 -2.67
C LEU A 29 -3.00 10.40 -3.08
N THR A 30 -3.73 11.06 -2.18
CA THR A 30 -5.02 11.67 -2.51
C THR A 30 -4.89 12.82 -3.51
N THR A 31 -3.74 13.49 -3.55
CA THR A 31 -3.46 14.59 -4.48
C THR A 31 -2.84 14.11 -5.79
N ALA A 32 -2.26 12.90 -5.82
CA ALA A 32 -1.69 12.29 -7.02
C ALA A 32 -2.81 11.76 -7.93
N GLY A 33 -3.36 12.64 -8.77
CA GLY A 33 -4.59 12.39 -9.54
C GLY A 33 -4.58 11.25 -10.56
N GLU A 34 -3.49 10.49 -10.70
CA GLU A 34 -3.34 9.34 -11.62
C GLU A 34 -3.54 7.99 -10.90
N MET A 35 -3.56 7.99 -9.57
CA MET A 35 -3.73 6.78 -8.74
C MET A 35 -4.84 6.98 -7.74
N ARG A 36 -5.47 5.88 -7.32
CA ARG A 36 -6.52 5.88 -6.30
C ARG A 36 -6.15 4.92 -5.19
N ILE A 37 -6.25 5.37 -3.94
CA ILE A 37 -6.18 4.48 -2.79
C ILE A 37 -7.46 3.63 -2.78
N VAL A 38 -7.29 2.32 -2.86
CA VAL A 38 -8.39 1.35 -2.80
C VAL A 38 -8.55 0.82 -1.39
N ASP A 39 -7.44 0.46 -0.74
CA ASP A 39 -7.43 -0.08 0.62
C ASP A 39 -6.17 0.35 1.37
N VAL A 40 -6.27 0.55 2.68
CA VAL A 40 -5.15 0.87 3.56
C VAL A 40 -5.34 0.24 4.93
N LEU A 41 -4.25 -0.33 5.45
CA LEU A 41 -4.14 -0.70 6.86
C LEU A 41 -2.71 -0.49 7.37
N VAL A 42 -2.57 -0.45 8.69
CA VAL A 42 -1.26 -0.55 9.33
C VAL A 42 -1.05 -1.98 9.81
N VAL A 43 0.11 -2.54 9.51
CA VAL A 43 0.58 -3.81 10.06
C VAL A 43 1.56 -3.49 11.17
N ARG A 44 1.31 -4.05 12.35
CA ARG A 44 2.24 -3.99 13.49
C ARG A 44 2.84 -5.36 13.71
N THR A 45 4.16 -5.45 13.65
CA THR A 45 4.89 -6.67 14.04
C THR A 45 5.25 -6.62 15.51
N ASP A 46 5.24 -7.78 16.16
CA ASP A 46 5.67 -7.95 17.56
C ASP A 46 7.07 -8.59 17.64
N ALA A 47 7.59 -8.73 18.87
CA ALA A 47 8.92 -9.30 19.10
C ALA A 47 8.97 -10.84 19.01
N ALA A 48 7.82 -11.50 18.90
CA ALA A 48 7.66 -12.95 18.78
C ALA A 48 7.42 -13.38 17.32
N GLY A 49 7.48 -12.45 16.36
CA GLY A 49 7.22 -12.70 14.94
C GLY A 49 5.74 -12.75 14.58
N GLY A 50 4.84 -12.35 15.49
CA GLY A 50 3.42 -12.15 15.21
C GLY A 50 3.16 -10.81 14.55
N ALA A 51 2.04 -10.71 13.84
CA ALA A 51 1.59 -9.48 13.21
C ALA A 51 0.09 -9.26 13.42
N CYS A 52 -0.32 -7.99 13.49
CA CYS A 52 -1.73 -7.63 13.54
C CYS A 52 -2.03 -6.39 12.70
N ALA A 53 -3.24 -6.31 12.18
CA ALA A 53 -3.76 -5.09 11.59
C ALA A 53 -4.15 -4.10 12.68
N VAL A 54 -3.82 -2.83 12.42
CA VAL A 54 -4.28 -1.67 13.17
C VAL A 54 -5.04 -0.79 12.17
N GLU A 55 -6.30 -0.50 12.47
CA GLU A 55 -7.08 0.38 11.61
C GLU A 55 -6.52 1.82 11.68
N LEU A 56 -6.58 2.54 10.55
CA LEU A 56 -6.22 3.96 10.53
C LEU A 56 -7.03 4.79 11.52
N SER A 57 -8.26 4.38 11.80
CA SER A 57 -9.18 5.08 12.70
C SER A 57 -8.78 4.96 14.18
N GLU A 58 -7.93 3.98 14.49
CA GLU A 58 -7.43 3.68 15.84
C GLU A 58 -6.05 4.32 16.10
N LEU A 59 -5.40 4.85 15.06
CA LEU A 59 -4.11 5.51 15.22
C LEU A 59 -4.23 6.85 15.97
N PRO A 60 -3.47 7.05 17.06
CA PRO A 60 -3.48 8.31 17.80
C PRO A 60 -2.92 9.44 16.94
N GLY A 61 -3.56 10.61 16.98
CA GLY A 61 -3.15 11.81 16.22
C GLY A 61 -3.54 11.78 14.74
N LEU A 62 -4.18 10.72 14.24
CA LEU A 62 -4.82 10.67 12.93
C LEU A 62 -6.27 11.21 13.02
N HIS A 63 -6.41 12.46 13.47
CA HIS A 63 -7.72 13.11 13.63
C HIS A 63 -8.20 13.70 12.30
N GLY A 64 -8.67 12.82 11.41
CA GLY A 64 -9.31 13.19 10.15
C GLY A 64 -10.82 12.91 10.16
N ASP A 65 -11.42 13.01 8.98
CA ASP A 65 -12.78 12.49 8.77
C ASP A 65 -12.76 10.97 8.93
N ARG A 66 -13.21 10.47 10.09
CA ARG A 66 -13.26 9.04 10.40
C ARG A 66 -14.04 8.25 9.36
N VAL A 67 -15.02 8.86 8.71
CA VAL A 67 -15.80 8.23 7.62
C VAL A 67 -14.92 8.01 6.39
N ARG A 68 -14.05 8.98 6.05
CA ARG A 68 -13.06 8.81 4.99
C ARG A 68 -12.06 7.70 5.32
N LEU A 69 -11.54 7.68 6.54
CA LEU A 69 -10.55 6.67 6.96
C LEU A 69 -11.15 5.27 6.97
N ALA A 70 -12.36 5.10 7.52
CA ALA A 70 -13.07 3.82 7.49
C ALA A 70 -13.40 3.36 6.07
N ARG A 71 -13.66 4.29 5.15
CA ARG A 71 -13.88 3.96 3.73
C ARG A 71 -12.63 3.42 3.03
N LEU A 72 -11.44 3.74 3.55
CA LEU A 72 -10.18 3.17 3.06
C LEU A 72 -9.90 1.80 3.67
N ALA A 73 -10.67 1.32 4.65
CA ALA A 73 -10.60 -0.04 5.18
C ALA A 73 -11.68 -0.90 4.50
N THR A 74 -11.44 -1.21 3.22
CA THR A 74 -12.36 -1.97 2.37
C THR A 74 -12.27 -3.48 2.59
N GLY A 75 -11.19 -3.96 3.24
CA GLY A 75 -10.97 -5.36 3.55
C GLY A 75 -10.46 -6.19 2.36
N LEU A 76 -9.79 -5.53 1.41
CA LEU A 76 -9.13 -6.18 0.28
C LEU A 76 -7.73 -6.67 0.64
N ILE A 77 -7.05 -5.99 1.56
CA ILE A 77 -5.85 -6.49 2.22
C ILE A 77 -6.34 -7.47 3.30
N THR A 78 -6.03 -8.75 3.10
CA THR A 78 -6.50 -9.87 3.91
C THR A 78 -5.51 -10.22 5.02
N GLU A 79 -5.90 -11.14 5.90
CA GLU A 79 -5.01 -11.66 6.96
C GLU A 79 -3.74 -12.32 6.40
N SER A 80 -3.84 -13.03 5.27
CA SER A 80 -2.67 -13.61 4.59
C SER A 80 -1.72 -12.52 4.09
N ASP A 81 -2.25 -11.39 3.60
CA ASP A 81 -1.42 -10.28 3.15
C ASP A 81 -0.71 -9.60 4.33
N ILE A 82 -1.33 -9.57 5.52
CA ILE A 82 -0.72 -9.02 6.74
C ILE A 82 0.53 -9.83 7.11
N ASP A 83 0.45 -11.16 7.07
CA ASP A 83 1.59 -12.03 7.34
C ASP A 83 2.72 -11.84 6.30
N GLU A 84 2.37 -11.67 5.02
CA GLU A 84 3.34 -11.38 3.97
C GLU A 84 4.03 -10.02 4.20
N VAL A 85 3.26 -8.97 4.51
CA VAL A 85 3.81 -7.64 4.83
C VAL A 85 4.71 -7.70 6.06
N ALA A 86 4.33 -8.45 7.10
CA ALA A 86 5.14 -8.63 8.30
C ALA A 86 6.51 -9.24 7.98
N ALA A 87 6.55 -10.22 7.07
CA ALA A 87 7.81 -10.84 6.63
C ALA A 87 8.71 -9.89 5.81
N MET A 88 8.17 -8.77 5.31
CA MET A 88 8.91 -7.76 4.54
C MET A 88 9.58 -6.70 5.42
N VAL A 89 9.17 -6.56 6.68
CA VAL A 89 9.69 -5.55 7.61
C VAL A 89 10.45 -6.17 8.76
N ASP A 90 11.21 -5.36 9.50
CA ASP A 90 11.89 -5.84 10.70
C ASP A 90 10.89 -6.07 11.84
N ASP A 91 11.26 -6.90 12.82
CA ASP A 91 10.44 -7.13 14.01
C ASP A 91 10.22 -5.80 14.77
N GLN A 92 9.11 -5.72 15.51
CA GLN A 92 8.73 -4.51 16.27
C GLN A 92 8.64 -3.24 15.41
N THR A 93 8.21 -3.37 14.16
CA THR A 93 8.07 -2.27 13.20
C THR A 93 6.61 -2.09 12.82
N ASP A 94 6.21 -0.82 12.71
CA ASP A 94 4.91 -0.46 12.13
C ASP A 94 5.08 -0.16 10.64
N ALA A 95 4.28 -0.84 9.82
CA ALA A 95 4.26 -0.70 8.38
C ALA A 95 2.88 -0.25 7.91
N LEU A 96 2.84 0.71 6.99
CA LEU A 96 1.63 1.10 6.27
C LEU A 96 1.56 0.28 4.98
N ALA A 97 0.52 -0.53 4.85
CA ALA A 97 0.17 -1.21 3.61
C ALA A 97 -0.88 -0.39 2.86
N VAL A 98 -0.60 -0.05 1.61
CA VAL A 98 -1.47 0.75 0.75
C VAL A 98 -1.71 -0.01 -0.55
N LEU A 99 -2.97 -0.32 -0.83
CA LEU A 99 -3.40 -0.87 -2.10
C LEU A 99 -3.82 0.27 -3.03
N LEU A 100 -3.09 0.44 -4.12
CA LEU A 100 -3.28 1.50 -5.11
C LEU A 100 -3.84 0.95 -6.41
N GLU A 101 -4.79 1.66 -7.01
CA GLU A 101 -5.26 1.40 -8.36
C GLU A 101 -4.67 2.42 -9.34
N HIS A 102 -4.04 1.92 -10.40
CA HIS A 102 -3.57 2.72 -11.51
C HIS A 102 -4.66 2.91 -12.57
N HIS A 103 -5.58 3.85 -12.33
CA HIS A 103 -6.69 4.09 -13.27
C HIS A 103 -6.19 4.61 -14.63
N TRP A 104 -5.04 5.30 -14.68
CA TRP A 104 -4.41 5.71 -15.93
C TRP A 104 -4.08 4.51 -16.84
N VAL A 105 -3.73 3.34 -16.28
CA VAL A 105 -3.46 2.13 -17.08
C VAL A 105 -4.75 1.60 -17.68
N ARG A 106 -5.84 1.65 -16.91
CA ARG A 106 -7.18 1.33 -17.42
C ARG A 106 -7.56 2.28 -18.57
N ASP A 107 -7.26 3.57 -18.45
CA ASP A 107 -7.56 4.56 -19.48
C ASP A 107 -6.66 4.39 -20.72
N LEU A 108 -5.40 3.96 -20.53
CA LEU A 108 -4.46 3.63 -21.60
C LEU A 108 -4.84 2.37 -22.39
N ALA A 109 -5.48 1.39 -21.73
CA ALA A 109 -5.82 0.11 -22.35
C ALA A 109 -6.69 0.26 -23.61
N GLY A 110 -7.62 1.23 -23.61
CA GLY A 110 -8.49 1.51 -24.76
C GLY A 110 -7.73 1.95 -26.02
N PRO A 111 -6.96 3.05 -25.98
CA PRO A 111 -6.12 3.50 -27.09
C PRO A 111 -5.14 2.45 -27.63
N ILE A 112 -4.52 1.67 -26.74
CA ILE A 112 -3.60 0.58 -27.12
C ILE A 112 -4.34 -0.49 -27.91
N ALA A 113 -5.51 -0.94 -27.41
CA ALA A 113 -6.34 -1.93 -28.08
C ALA A 113 -6.84 -1.43 -29.45
N ALA A 114 -7.22 -0.14 -29.56
CA ALA A 114 -7.62 0.48 -30.82
C ALA A 114 -6.49 0.46 -31.88
N SER A 115 -5.24 0.49 -31.43
CA SER A 115 -4.05 0.36 -32.27
C SER A 115 -3.63 -1.09 -32.53
N ARG A 116 -4.46 -2.08 -32.13
CA ARG A 116 -4.15 -3.51 -32.12
C ARG A 116 -2.90 -3.87 -31.29
N GLY A 117 -2.54 -3.01 -30.35
CA GLY A 117 -1.49 -3.27 -29.37
C GLY A 117 -2.02 -4.02 -28.16
N ASN A 118 -1.11 -4.50 -27.33
CA ASN A 118 -1.41 -5.10 -26.03
C ASN A 118 -0.40 -4.62 -24.99
N ILE A 119 -0.85 -4.41 -23.74
CA ILE A 119 0.04 -4.19 -22.61
C ILE A 119 0.60 -5.55 -22.21
N VAL A 120 1.89 -5.78 -22.45
CA VAL A 120 2.52 -7.10 -22.26
C VAL A 120 3.00 -7.31 -20.82
N ALA A 121 3.44 -6.25 -20.14
CA ALA A 121 3.89 -6.32 -18.76
C ALA A 121 3.67 -4.98 -18.05
N LEU A 122 3.36 -5.06 -16.76
CA LEU A 122 3.42 -3.97 -15.80
C LEU A 122 4.18 -4.51 -14.59
N THR A 123 5.37 -3.98 -14.33
CA THR A 123 6.24 -4.48 -13.26
C THR A 123 6.77 -3.29 -12.46
N HIS A 124 6.82 -3.45 -11.14
CA HIS A 124 7.45 -2.47 -10.26
C HIS A 124 8.94 -2.77 -10.19
N ILE A 125 9.75 -1.76 -10.50
CA ILE A 125 11.21 -1.83 -10.36
C ILE A 125 11.58 -0.92 -9.19
N PRO A 126 12.00 -1.48 -8.04
CA PRO A 126 12.35 -0.68 -6.87
C PRO A 126 13.49 0.30 -7.18
N GLY A 127 13.38 1.51 -6.62
CA GLY A 127 14.49 2.47 -6.56
C GLY A 127 15.62 1.98 -5.64
N ALA A 128 16.72 2.74 -5.57
CA ALA A 128 17.83 2.45 -4.66
C ALA A 128 17.31 2.18 -3.23
N PRO A 129 17.88 1.19 -2.51
CA PRO A 129 17.33 0.73 -1.24
C PRO A 129 17.30 1.88 -0.23
N GLY A 130 16.11 2.18 0.30
CA GLY A 130 16.00 2.78 1.63
C GLY A 130 16.60 1.81 2.66
N HIS A 131 16.81 2.27 3.89
CA HIS A 131 17.44 1.48 4.98
C HIS A 131 16.71 0.17 5.38
N GLY A 132 15.70 -0.28 4.64
CA GLY A 132 14.99 -1.54 4.85
C GLY A 132 15.64 -2.73 4.14
N ARG A 133 15.25 -3.95 4.56
CA ARG A 133 15.68 -5.20 3.92
C ARG A 133 15.35 -5.18 2.43
N ILE A 134 16.37 -5.41 1.59
CA ILE A 134 16.16 -5.62 0.15
C ILE A 134 15.54 -7.00 -0.02
N LEU A 135 14.28 -7.03 -0.47
CA LEU A 135 13.66 -8.26 -0.93
C LEU A 135 14.30 -8.61 -2.26
N THR A 136 15.27 -9.53 -2.24
CA THR A 136 15.74 -10.19 -3.46
C THR A 136 14.53 -10.87 -4.08
N GLY A 137 14.03 -10.30 -5.18
CA GLY A 137 12.77 -10.70 -5.79
C GLY A 137 12.71 -12.19 -6.08
N THR A 138 11.51 -12.76 -5.90
CA THR A 138 11.12 -14.09 -6.36
C THR A 138 11.47 -14.21 -7.84
N THR A 139 12.38 -15.13 -8.14
CA THR A 139 12.68 -15.58 -9.51
C THR A 139 11.40 -16.06 -10.18
N ILE A 140 11.12 -15.50 -11.35
CA ILE A 140 10.02 -15.89 -12.27
C ILE A 140 10.19 -17.35 -12.70
#